data_AF-A0A060BZV9-F1
#
_entry.id   AF-A0A060BZV9-F1
#
_cell.length_a   1.000
_cell.length_b   1.000
_cell.length_c   1.000
_cell.angle_alpha   90.00
_cell.angle_beta   90.00
_cell.angle_gamma   90.00
#
_symmetry.space_group_name_H-M   'P 1'
#
loop_
_entity.id
_entity.type
_entity.pdbx_description
1 polymer ?
#
loop_
_entity_poly.entity_id
_entity_poly.type
_entity_poly.pdbx_seq_one_letter_code
_entity_poly.pdbx_strand_id
1 'polypeptide(L)'
;MKAAINGVINCSILDGWWAEGWNGENGWAIEGNDYYTEDEDRDNYESQQLFNLLENDIIPAFYERSGGDLPLRWIKRMKSSIVTGLGEFSSERMVEEYNRFFYEPAAASFRKLSADKAAYAQELVAEKARLVDGFDGGK
;
A
#
# COMPACT_ATOMS: atom_id res chain seq x y z
N MET A 1 6.39 6.11 -4.99
CA MET A 1 7.47 5.13 -4.83
C MET A 1 8.81 5.57 -5.44
N LYS A 2 8.96 5.74 -6.77
CA LYS A 2 10.23 6.17 -7.40
C LYS A 2 10.83 7.45 -6.79
N ALA A 3 10.00 8.47 -6.57
CA ALA A 3 10.40 9.73 -5.95
C ALA A 3 10.97 9.51 -4.53
N ALA A 4 10.28 8.73 -3.69
CA ALA A 4 10.70 8.38 -2.33
C ALA A 4 12.07 7.71 -2.29
N ILE A 5 12.35 6.76 -3.19
CA ILE A 5 13.66 6.09 -3.30
C ILE A 5 14.78 7.07 -3.67
N ASN A 6 14.44 8.17 -4.36
CA ASN A 6 15.38 9.24 -4.70
C ASN A 6 15.46 10.35 -3.62
N GLY A 7 14.90 10.11 -2.43
CA GLY A 7 14.93 11.06 -1.32
C GLY A 7 13.95 12.21 -1.42
N VAL A 8 13.00 12.17 -2.37
CA VAL A 8 11.91 13.14 -2.42
C VAL A 8 10.92 12.81 -1.31
N ILE A 9 10.61 13.79 -0.47
CA ILE A 9 9.64 13.65 0.61
C ILE A 9 8.25 13.93 0.05
N ASN A 10 7.30 13.05 0.35
CA ASN A 10 5.91 13.22 -0.04
C ASN A 10 5.17 14.22 0.86
N CYS A 11 4.28 15.01 0.26
CA CYS A 11 3.24 15.79 0.93
C CYS A 11 1.96 15.63 0.12
N SER A 12 0.98 14.89 0.62
CA SER A 12 -0.26 14.58 -0.11
C SER A 12 -1.36 14.11 0.83
N ILE A 13 -2.60 14.04 0.33
CA ILE A 13 -3.70 13.33 0.99
C ILE A 13 -3.42 11.83 1.10
N LEU A 14 -4.02 11.15 2.08
CA LEU A 14 -3.87 9.70 2.29
C LEU A 14 -4.66 8.90 1.26
N ASP A 15 -4.17 8.85 0.02
CA ASP A 15 -4.75 8.07 -1.08
C ASP A 15 -3.73 7.10 -1.71
N GLY A 16 -4.24 5.98 -2.23
CA GLY A 16 -3.47 4.90 -2.82
C GLY A 16 -2.34 4.40 -1.94
N TRP A 17 -1.15 4.21 -2.54
CA TRP A 17 0.03 3.71 -1.82
C TRP A 17 0.46 4.59 -0.65
N TRP A 18 0.10 5.89 -0.67
CA TRP A 18 0.48 6.80 0.42
C TRP A 18 -0.33 6.55 1.68
N ALA A 19 -1.62 6.15 1.54
CA ALA A 19 -2.43 5.69 2.65
C ALA A 19 -1.84 4.44 3.32
N GLU A 20 -1.26 3.55 2.54
CA GLU A 20 -0.62 2.31 3.03
C GLU A 20 0.78 2.57 3.61
N GLY A 21 1.51 3.52 3.04
CA GLY A 21 2.93 3.71 3.32
C GLY A 21 3.28 4.81 4.30
N TRP A 22 2.37 5.74 4.60
CA TRP A 22 2.67 6.85 5.51
C TRP A 22 2.82 6.37 6.95
N ASN A 23 3.88 6.82 7.61
CA ASN A 23 4.20 6.44 8.99
C ASN A 23 4.49 7.65 9.91
N GLY A 24 4.14 8.86 9.47
CA GLY A 24 4.42 10.11 10.18
C GLY A 24 5.87 10.62 10.03
N GLU A 25 6.84 9.74 9.78
CA GLU A 25 8.26 10.09 9.68
C GLU A 25 8.78 10.22 8.24
N ASN A 26 8.06 9.69 7.26
CA ASN A 26 8.50 9.59 5.86
C ASN A 26 7.92 10.66 4.92
N GLY A 27 7.08 11.55 5.45
CA GLY A 27 6.49 12.68 4.75
C GLY A 27 5.32 13.27 5.52
N TRP A 28 4.57 14.14 4.86
CA TRP A 28 3.41 14.82 5.41
C TRP A 28 2.13 14.31 4.78
N ALA A 29 1.14 14.05 5.63
CA ALA A 29 -0.20 13.73 5.21
C ALA A 29 -1.08 14.97 5.36
N ILE A 30 -1.85 15.27 4.32
CA ILE A 30 -2.97 16.20 4.42
C ILE A 30 -4.15 15.31 4.85
N GLU A 31 -4.51 15.37 6.11
CA GLU A 31 -5.66 14.62 6.61
C GLU A 31 -6.91 15.24 6.00
N GLY A 32 -7.55 14.50 5.10
CA GLY A 32 -8.87 14.84 4.59
C GLY A 32 -9.93 14.66 5.68
N ASN A 33 -11.08 15.28 5.50
CA ASN A 33 -12.21 15.10 6.40
C ASN A 33 -13.39 14.49 5.63
N ASP A 34 -13.63 13.19 5.87
CA ASP A 34 -14.73 12.42 5.28
C ASP A 34 -16.13 12.88 5.74
N TYR A 35 -16.22 13.79 6.72
CA TYR A 35 -17.48 14.37 7.18
C TYR A 35 -17.99 15.49 6.28
N TYR A 36 -17.14 16.09 5.43
CA TYR A 36 -17.59 17.09 4.46
C TYR A 36 -18.09 16.40 3.19
N THR A 37 -19.40 16.47 2.96
CA THR A 37 -20.04 15.91 1.77
C THR A 37 -20.03 16.88 0.59
N GLU A 38 -19.79 18.16 0.84
CA GLU A 38 -19.68 19.20 -0.19
C GLU A 38 -18.22 19.41 -0.58
N ASP A 39 -17.94 19.42 -1.89
CA ASP A 39 -16.58 19.51 -2.41
C ASP A 39 -15.88 20.83 -2.00
N GLU A 40 -16.61 21.95 -1.94
CA GLU A 40 -16.04 23.25 -1.54
C GLU A 40 -15.57 23.29 -0.09
N ASP A 41 -16.32 22.67 0.83
CA ASP A 41 -15.94 22.60 2.25
C ASP A 41 -14.70 21.72 2.45
N ARG A 42 -14.62 20.60 1.73
CA ARG A 42 -13.45 19.72 1.75
C ARG A 42 -12.22 20.44 1.22
N ASP A 43 -12.32 21.12 0.09
CA ASP A 43 -11.20 21.88 -0.51
C ASP A 43 -10.71 23.00 0.42
N ASN A 44 -11.63 23.72 1.05
CA ASN A 44 -11.29 24.76 2.04
C ASN A 44 -10.57 24.17 3.26
N TYR A 45 -11.00 23.00 3.73
CA TYR A 45 -10.35 22.33 4.86
C TYR A 45 -8.96 21.81 4.49
N GLU A 46 -8.82 21.06 3.39
CA GLU A 46 -7.56 20.48 2.94
C GLU A 46 -6.52 21.56 2.60
N SER A 47 -6.95 22.68 2.01
CA SER A 47 -6.05 23.82 1.75
C SER A 47 -5.54 24.45 3.05
N GLN A 48 -6.39 24.63 4.07
CA GLN A 48 -5.94 25.11 5.39
C GLN A 48 -4.93 24.15 6.02
N GLN A 49 -5.16 22.83 5.94
CA GLN A 49 -4.20 21.84 6.42
C GLN A 49 -2.86 21.94 5.69
N LEU A 50 -2.88 22.08 4.36
CA LEU A 50 -1.66 22.26 3.58
C LEU A 50 -0.88 23.52 4.00
N PHE A 51 -1.56 24.66 4.14
CA PHE A 51 -0.90 25.90 4.58
C PHE A 51 -0.31 25.78 5.99
N ASN A 52 -1.04 25.14 6.92
CA ASN A 52 -0.54 24.87 8.27
C ASN A 52 0.71 23.99 8.26
N LEU A 53 0.74 22.94 7.42
CA LEU A 53 1.91 22.08 7.25
C LEU A 53 3.10 22.85 6.66
N LEU A 54 2.86 23.68 5.65
CA LEU A 54 3.88 24.50 5.03
C LEU A 54 4.53 25.44 6.05
N GLU A 55 3.71 26.21 6.76
CA GLU A 55 4.18 27.24 7.70
C GLU A 55 4.88 26.64 8.92
N ASN A 56 4.30 25.60 9.53
CA ASN A 56 4.73 25.13 10.85
C ASN A 56 5.72 23.95 10.80
N ASP A 57 5.77 23.19 9.70
CA ASP A 57 6.62 21.99 9.60
C ASP A 57 7.55 22.01 8.39
N ILE A 58 7.02 22.06 7.16
CA ILE A 58 7.79 21.84 5.93
C ILE A 58 8.84 22.95 5.73
N ILE A 59 8.43 24.22 5.75
CA ILE A 59 9.34 25.35 5.54
C ILE A 59 10.38 25.39 6.67
N PRO A 60 10.02 25.32 7.97
CA PRO A 60 11.00 25.23 9.05
C PRO A 60 11.96 24.05 8.90
N ALA A 61 11.46 22.84 8.60
CA ALA A 61 12.30 21.66 8.45
C ALA A 61 13.32 21.81 7.33
N PHE A 62 12.96 22.49 6.23
CA PHE A 62 13.84 22.74 5.11
C PHE A 62 14.90 23.81 5.39
N TYR A 63 14.57 24.87 6.13
CA TYR A 63 15.47 26.01 6.40
C TYR A 63 16.22 25.94 7.74
N GLU A 64 15.79 25.09 8.67
CA GLU A 64 16.48 24.91 9.95
C GLU A 64 17.90 24.37 9.76
N ARG A 65 18.88 25.04 10.36
CA ARG A 65 20.32 24.74 10.27
C ARG A 65 20.96 24.73 11.67
N SER A 66 20.28 24.08 12.60
CA SER A 66 20.71 23.98 13.99
C SER A 66 22.02 23.16 14.08
N GLY A 67 23.15 23.84 14.28
CA GLY A 67 24.46 23.21 14.51
C GLY A 67 25.35 23.00 13.27
N GLY A 68 25.03 23.60 12.13
CA GLY A 68 25.86 23.57 10.92
C GLY A 68 25.07 23.82 9.63
N ASP A 69 25.69 23.63 8.46
CA ASP A 69 25.11 24.00 7.16
C ASP A 69 24.06 23.00 6.60
N LEU A 70 23.76 21.91 7.33
CA LEU A 70 22.89 20.84 6.86
C LEU A 70 21.50 20.87 7.54
N PRO A 71 20.40 20.70 6.78
CA PRO A 71 19.06 20.54 7.34
C PRO A 71 18.87 19.13 7.93
N LEU A 72 19.31 18.89 9.16
CA LEU A 72 19.27 17.54 9.74
C LEU A 72 17.86 16.96 9.83
N ARG A 73 16.85 17.79 10.14
CA ARG A 73 15.44 17.38 10.19
C ARG A 73 14.92 16.96 8.81
N TRP A 74 15.20 17.74 7.77
CA TRP A 74 14.87 17.39 6.38
C TRP A 74 15.57 16.10 5.95
N ILE A 75 16.88 16.00 6.19
CA ILE A 75 17.69 14.82 5.82
C ILE A 75 17.18 13.56 6.52
N LYS A 76 16.80 13.66 7.80
CA LYS A 76 16.18 12.53 8.52
C LYS A 76 14.91 12.06 7.79
N ARG A 77 14.03 13.00 7.43
CA ARG A 77 12.77 12.71 6.73
C ARG A 77 13.00 12.16 5.31
N MET A 78 14.00 12.67 4.58
CA MET A 78 14.45 12.09 3.29
C MET A 78 14.89 10.64 3.46
N LYS A 79 15.69 10.32 4.47
CA LYS A 79 16.14 8.94 4.75
C LYS A 79 14.96 8.03 5.07
N SER A 80 14.01 8.48 5.89
CA SER A 80 12.78 7.73 6.19
C SER A 80 11.93 7.49 4.92
N SER A 81 11.89 8.46 4.01
CA SER A 81 11.23 8.31 2.69
C SER A 81 11.90 7.23 1.84
N ILE A 82 13.24 7.22 1.77
CA ILE A 82 14.02 6.20 1.05
C ILE A 82 13.78 4.81 1.64
N VAL A 83 13.86 4.68 2.98
CA VAL A 83 13.61 3.40 3.68
C VAL A 83 12.22 2.87 3.36
N THR A 84 11.20 3.74 3.39
CA THR A 84 9.83 3.34 3.02
C THR A 84 9.77 2.88 1.56
N GLY A 85 10.32 3.67 0.63
CA GLY A 85 10.27 3.36 -0.79
C GLY A 85 11.01 2.07 -1.18
N LEU A 86 12.09 1.74 -0.48
CA LEU A 86 12.87 0.51 -0.69
C LEU A 86 12.31 -0.71 0.06
N GLY A 87 11.45 -0.50 1.06
CA GLY A 87 10.87 -1.57 1.88
C GLY A 87 9.70 -2.26 1.20
N GLU A 88 8.50 -2.05 1.75
CA GLU A 88 7.26 -2.75 1.37
C GLU A 88 6.83 -2.52 -0.09
N PHE A 89 7.38 -1.49 -0.74
CA PHE A 89 6.93 -0.96 -2.02
C PHE A 89 7.78 -1.40 -3.22
N SER A 90 8.57 -2.46 -3.06
CA SER A 90 9.40 -3.04 -4.12
C SER A 90 8.60 -3.94 -5.07
N SER A 91 8.79 -3.75 -6.38
CA SER A 91 8.22 -4.64 -7.40
C SER A 91 8.79 -6.06 -7.34
N GLU A 92 10.02 -6.23 -6.84
CA GLU A 92 10.62 -7.56 -6.64
C GLU A 92 9.81 -8.36 -5.61
N ARG A 93 9.51 -7.75 -4.47
CA ARG A 93 8.65 -8.33 -3.44
C ARG A 93 7.26 -8.66 -3.99
N MET A 94 6.64 -7.71 -4.70
CA MET A 94 5.31 -7.93 -5.28
C MET A 94 5.31 -9.17 -6.19
N VAL A 95 6.30 -9.31 -7.07
CA VAL A 95 6.40 -10.48 -7.96
C VAL A 95 6.64 -11.78 -7.17
N GLU A 96 7.49 -11.75 -6.15
CA GLU A 96 7.74 -12.90 -5.29
C GLU A 96 6.49 -13.35 -4.54
N GLU A 97 5.75 -12.41 -3.95
CA GLU A 97 4.49 -12.67 -3.24
C GLU A 97 3.43 -13.22 -4.20
N TYR A 98 3.29 -12.64 -5.39
CA TYR A 98 2.39 -13.17 -6.42
C TYR A 98 2.75 -14.60 -6.80
N ASN A 99 4.04 -14.88 -6.96
CA ASN A 99 4.51 -16.22 -7.30
C ASN A 99 4.19 -17.21 -6.17
N ARG A 100 4.53 -16.87 -4.93
CA ARG A 100 4.37 -17.73 -3.76
C ARG A 100 2.90 -18.00 -3.42
N PHE A 101 2.04 -16.97 -3.45
CA PHE A 101 0.65 -17.10 -3.00
C PHE A 101 -0.30 -17.56 -4.10
N PHE A 102 0.00 -17.30 -5.36
CA PHE A 102 -0.92 -17.58 -6.46
C PHE A 102 -0.32 -18.52 -7.51
N TYR A 103 0.80 -18.16 -8.14
CA TYR A 103 1.28 -18.90 -9.31
C TYR A 103 1.79 -20.30 -8.96
N GLU A 104 2.61 -20.45 -7.92
CA GLU A 104 3.14 -21.76 -7.51
C GLU A 104 2.00 -22.70 -7.03
N PRO A 105 1.09 -22.28 -6.13
CA PRO A 105 -0.05 -23.11 -5.74
C PRO A 105 -0.96 -23.48 -6.90
N ALA A 106 -1.24 -22.54 -7.82
CA ALA A 106 -2.05 -22.81 -9.00
C ALA A 106 -1.37 -23.82 -9.93
N ALA A 107 -0.06 -23.69 -10.18
CA ALA A 107 0.70 -24.62 -11.00
C ALA A 107 0.77 -26.02 -10.36
N ALA A 108 0.95 -26.11 -9.05
CA ALA A 108 0.92 -27.37 -8.31
C ALA A 108 -0.46 -28.04 -8.40
N SER A 109 -1.53 -27.25 -8.22
CA SER A 109 -2.91 -27.72 -8.34
C SER A 109 -3.21 -28.23 -9.75
N PHE A 110 -2.79 -27.49 -10.78
CA PHE A 110 -2.93 -27.90 -12.17
C PHE A 110 -2.23 -29.23 -12.44
N ARG A 111 -0.98 -29.40 -11.99
CA ARG A 111 -0.24 -30.67 -12.14
C ARG A 111 -0.96 -31.83 -11.46
N LYS A 112 -1.46 -31.61 -10.24
CA LYS A 112 -2.22 -32.62 -9.49
C LYS A 112 -3.53 -33.00 -10.21
N LEU A 113 -4.27 -32.02 -10.72
CA LEU A 113 -5.57 -32.23 -11.36
C LEU A 113 -5.47 -32.85 -12.76
N SER A 114 -4.39 -32.58 -13.48
CA SER A 114 -4.19 -33.08 -14.86
C SER A 114 -3.45 -34.42 -14.95
N ALA A 115 -2.82 -34.86 -13.86
CA ALA A 115 -2.16 -36.17 -13.77
C ALA A 115 -3.13 -37.33 -14.06
N ASP A 116 -2.59 -38.46 -14.53
CA ASP A 116 -3.32 -39.71 -14.72
C ASP A 116 -4.65 -39.56 -15.48
N LYS A 117 -4.60 -38.85 -16.62
CA LYS A 117 -5.79 -38.51 -17.44
C LYS A 117 -6.89 -37.79 -16.64
N ALA A 118 -6.47 -36.96 -15.69
CA ALA A 118 -7.31 -36.18 -14.79
C ALA A 118 -8.18 -37.01 -13.82
N ALA A 119 -7.72 -38.20 -13.40
CA ALA A 119 -8.46 -39.08 -12.49
C ALA A 119 -8.88 -38.36 -11.18
N TYR A 120 -7.96 -37.64 -10.54
CA TYR A 120 -8.26 -36.89 -9.30
C TYR A 120 -9.27 -35.76 -9.52
N ALA A 121 -9.23 -35.10 -10.69
CA ALA A 121 -10.22 -34.07 -11.02
C ALA A 121 -11.62 -34.68 -11.23
N GLN A 122 -11.70 -35.85 -11.87
CA GLN A 122 -12.97 -36.57 -12.04
C GLN A 122 -13.57 -36.99 -10.69
N GLU A 123 -12.74 -37.48 -9.77
CA GLU A 123 -13.15 -37.81 -8.40
C GLU A 123 -13.69 -36.59 -7.66
N LEU A 124 -12.97 -35.46 -7.69
CA LEU A 124 -13.42 -34.21 -7.08
C LEU A 124 -14.75 -33.70 -7.65
N VAL A 125 -14.97 -33.84 -8.96
CA VAL A 125 -16.23 -33.45 -9.61
C VAL A 125 -17.38 -34.36 -9.15
N ALA A 126 -17.15 -35.67 -9.12
CA ALA A 126 -18.15 -36.63 -8.63
C ALA A 126 -18.50 -36.37 -7.16
N GLU A 127 -17.48 -36.07 -6.34
CA GLU A 127 -17.65 -35.72 -4.94
C GLU A 127 -18.45 -34.43 -4.75
N LYS A 128 -18.10 -33.38 -5.51
CA LYS A 128 -18.84 -32.12 -5.49
C LYS A 128 -20.30 -32.31 -5.89
N ALA A 129 -20.58 -33.10 -6.92
CA ALA A 129 -21.95 -33.40 -7.35
C ALA A 129 -22.74 -34.11 -6.24
N ARG A 130 -22.13 -35.12 -5.61
CA ARG A 130 -22.73 -35.82 -4.46
C ARG A 130 -23.05 -34.88 -3.30
N LEU A 131 -22.13 -33.98 -2.97
CA LEU A 131 -22.33 -33.02 -1.88
C LEU A 131 -23.43 -32.01 -2.22
N VAL A 132 -23.49 -31.51 -3.46
CA VAL A 132 -24.55 -30.58 -3.91
C VAL A 132 -25.91 -31.25 -3.91
N ASP A 133 -26.03 -32.46 -4.45
CA ASP A 133 -27.29 -33.20 -4.49
C ASP A 133 -27.78 -33.60 -3.09
N GLY A 134 -26.85 -33.84 -2.16
CA GLY A 134 -27.13 -34.16 -0.76
C GLY A 134 -27.28 -32.93 0.15
N PHE A 135 -27.05 -31.72 -0.35
CA PHE A 135 -27.15 -30.50 0.45
C PHE A 135 -28.59 -30.02 0.49
N ASP A 136 -29.29 -30.25 1.61
CA ASP A 136 -30.70 -29.88 1.78
C ASP A 136 -30.94 -28.36 1.96
N GLY A 137 -29.87 -27.58 2.00
CA GLY A 137 -29.95 -26.13 2.09
C GLY A 137 -30.54 -25.62 3.40
N GLY A 138 -30.39 -26.33 4.52
CA GLY A 138 -30.66 -25.83 5.86
C GLY A 138 -32.03 -25.17 5.98
N LYS A 139 -33.08 -25.98 6.01
CA LYS A 139 -34.35 -25.56 6.63
C LYS A 139 -34.19 -25.34 8.13
#